data_AF-A0A7W7FR70-F1
#
_entry.id   AF-A0A7W7FR70-F1
#
_cell.length_a   1.000
_cell.length_b   1.000
_cell.length_c   1.000
_cell.angle_alpha   90.00
_cell.angle_beta   90.00
_cell.angle_gamma   90.00
#
_symmetry.space_group_name_H-M   'P 1'
#
loop_
_entity.id
_entity.type
_entity.pdbx_description
1 polymer ?
#
loop_
_entity_poly.entity_id
_entity_poly.type
_entity_poly.pdbx_seq_one_letter_code
_entity_poly.pdbx_strand_id
1 'polypeptide(L)'
;MIATYLGSVRTGLLLFLGIGFALLLPMAAVHYRRYGRLEPRRALVLYAFLAYAAIAISLVFLPFPDPVKVCTGVQQTTQFTPFQFIADIQAELAKHNRSGLLAGLTSKSMLSFAFNIALFAPLGVFLRRAFGKGLRTTAAAGLGVSLAFELTQLTGNWGLYPCAYRLFDVDDLIANTGGTLLGFALAPLVIVLPKLAPAVPVFADTVGVPRKLAALAVDLLLSGMFFLTTGGGALVALAPVLLTRVVVPWLTRGWTPGGYLLGYRVRRGDGSPAGLFRLAGREALELPGLWCFVLIAPVLTGDWSDNLRVLTALALCAVLGLVLAYGALVAPMFRRDQLGWPERISGTKGVRVRRRPVQPIGQERIEDPDSVRRLTPTG
;
A
#
# COMPACT_ATOMS: atom_id res chain seq x y z
N MET A 1 13.34 21.73 -18.89
CA MET A 1 13.22 20.26 -18.90
C MET A 1 13.30 19.66 -17.50
N ILE A 2 14.37 19.87 -16.73
CA ILE A 2 14.53 19.28 -15.37
C ILE A 2 13.37 19.64 -14.42
N ALA A 3 12.93 20.90 -14.41
CA ALA A 3 11.80 21.34 -13.58
C ALA A 3 10.49 20.59 -13.87
N THR A 4 10.24 20.26 -15.15
CA THR A 4 9.05 19.51 -15.59
C THR A 4 9.09 18.05 -15.13
N TYR A 5 10.26 17.41 -15.22
CA TYR A 5 10.46 16.05 -14.70
C TYR A 5 10.32 16.00 -13.18
N LEU A 6 10.92 16.95 -12.45
CA LEU A 6 10.77 17.05 -10.99
C LEU A 6 9.31 17.29 -10.58
N GLY A 7 8.56 18.10 -11.32
CA GLY A 7 7.12 18.29 -11.10
C GLY A 7 6.32 16.99 -11.28
N SER A 8 6.67 16.18 -12.28
CA SER A 8 6.03 14.89 -12.54
C SER A 8 6.37 13.86 -11.45
N VAL A 9 7.63 13.81 -11.01
CA VAL A 9 8.05 12.98 -9.86
C VAL A 9 7.31 13.40 -8.59
N ARG A 10 7.23 14.70 -8.30
CA ARG A 10 6.48 15.23 -7.14
C ARG A 10 5.01 14.81 -7.20
N THR A 11 4.38 14.93 -8.37
CA THR A 11 2.98 14.55 -8.55
C THR A 11 2.79 13.05 -8.35
N GLY A 12 3.69 12.22 -8.90
CA GLY A 12 3.68 10.78 -8.67
C GLY A 12 3.86 10.39 -7.21
N LEU A 13 4.72 11.10 -6.47
CA LEU A 13 4.87 10.91 -5.03
C LEU A 13 3.60 11.29 -4.27
N LEU A 14 2.93 12.40 -4.62
CA LEU A 14 1.67 12.80 -3.99
C LEU A 14 0.53 11.81 -4.29
N LEU A 15 0.44 11.33 -5.54
CA LEU A 15 -0.50 10.28 -5.92
C LEU A 15 -0.23 8.98 -5.17
N PHE A 16 1.05 8.60 -5.03
CA PHE A 16 1.44 7.45 -4.22
C PHE A 16 1.03 7.63 -2.75
N LEU A 17 1.21 8.80 -2.15
CA LEU A 17 0.79 9.03 -0.76
C LEU A 17 -0.73 8.91 -0.61
N GLY A 18 -1.50 9.51 -1.54
CA GLY A 18 -2.96 9.43 -1.53
C GLY A 18 -3.49 8.01 -1.76
N ILE A 19 -3.06 7.35 -2.84
CA ILE A 19 -3.45 5.98 -3.19
C ILE A 19 -2.93 4.99 -2.15
N GLY A 20 -1.68 5.14 -1.73
CA GLY A 20 -1.04 4.30 -0.71
C GLY A 20 -1.77 4.35 0.62
N PHE A 21 -2.26 5.52 1.03
CA PHE A 21 -3.12 5.67 2.20
C PHE A 21 -4.47 4.99 2.00
N ALA A 22 -5.14 5.22 0.86
CA ALA A 22 -6.43 4.60 0.54
C ALA A 22 -6.36 3.06 0.48
N LEU A 23 -5.26 2.51 -0.04
CA LEU A 23 -5.03 1.06 -0.16
C LEU A 23 -4.48 0.41 1.12
N LEU A 24 -3.99 1.18 2.09
CA LEU A 24 -3.38 0.65 3.31
C LEU A 24 -4.34 -0.24 4.08
N LEU A 25 -5.56 0.25 4.35
CA LEU A 25 -6.54 -0.48 5.15
C LEU A 25 -7.08 -1.73 4.43
N PRO A 26 -7.52 -1.67 3.15
CA PRO A 26 -7.92 -2.87 2.43
C PRO A 26 -6.81 -3.91 2.32
N MET A 27 -5.58 -3.49 2.00
CA MET A 27 -4.45 -4.42 1.88
C MET A 27 -4.10 -5.04 3.23
N ALA A 28 -4.08 -4.25 4.30
CA ALA A 28 -3.85 -4.77 5.63
C ALA A 28 -4.93 -5.77 6.04
N ALA A 29 -6.19 -5.50 5.71
CA ALA A 29 -7.30 -6.41 5.96
C ALA A 29 -7.15 -7.74 5.22
N VAL A 30 -6.87 -7.70 3.91
CA VAL A 30 -6.65 -8.91 3.10
C VAL A 30 -5.46 -9.71 3.66
N HIS A 31 -4.34 -9.05 3.98
CA HIS A 31 -3.17 -9.70 4.55
C HIS A 31 -3.46 -10.34 5.92
N TYR A 32 -4.14 -9.63 6.82
CA TYR A 32 -4.51 -10.18 8.12
C TYR A 32 -5.48 -11.34 8.01
N ARG A 33 -6.44 -11.27 7.09
CA ARG A 33 -7.43 -12.34 6.86
C ARG A 33 -6.78 -13.58 6.25
N ARG A 34 -5.83 -13.41 5.34
CA ARG A 34 -5.17 -14.52 4.63
C ARG A 34 -4.03 -15.16 5.43
N TYR A 35 -3.20 -14.35 6.09
CA TYR A 35 -1.94 -14.82 6.68
C TYR A 35 -1.88 -14.73 8.21
N GLY A 36 -2.88 -14.12 8.85
CA GLY A 36 -2.91 -14.00 10.31
C GLY A 36 -2.05 -12.88 10.89
N ARG A 37 -1.18 -12.25 10.08
CA ARG A 37 -0.25 -11.19 10.47
C ARG A 37 0.06 -10.27 9.28
N LEU A 38 0.46 -9.04 9.57
CA LEU A 38 1.16 -8.20 8.60
C LEU A 38 2.61 -8.64 8.59
N GLU A 39 3.08 -9.14 7.44
CA GLU A 39 4.49 -9.45 7.23
C GLU A 39 5.18 -8.17 6.71
N PRO A 40 6.11 -7.56 7.48
CA PRO A 40 6.74 -6.29 7.08
C PRO A 40 7.41 -6.36 5.71
N ARG A 41 8.00 -7.51 5.35
CA ARG A 41 8.63 -7.74 4.05
C ARG A 41 7.63 -7.62 2.89
N ARG A 42 6.43 -8.20 3.05
CA ARG A 42 5.36 -8.11 2.04
C ARG A 42 4.83 -6.70 1.92
N ALA A 43 4.64 -6.02 3.05
CA ALA A 43 4.25 -4.61 3.06
C ALA A 43 5.29 -3.76 2.32
N LEU A 44 6.58 -3.89 2.67
CA LEU A 44 7.67 -3.14 2.02
C LEU A 44 7.68 -3.33 0.51
N VAL A 45 7.62 -4.58 0.02
CA VAL A 45 7.60 -4.86 -1.42
C VAL A 45 6.40 -4.22 -2.10
N LEU A 46 5.21 -4.36 -1.51
CA LEU A 46 3.99 -3.79 -2.07
C LEU A 46 4.05 -2.26 -2.15
N TYR A 47 4.44 -1.60 -1.05
CA TYR A 47 4.52 -0.14 -1.00
C TYR A 47 5.61 0.40 -1.93
N ALA A 48 6.77 -0.26 -1.99
CA ALA A 48 7.82 0.11 -2.93
C ALA A 48 7.36 -0.06 -4.38
N PHE A 49 6.61 -1.13 -4.70
CA PHE A 49 6.06 -1.35 -6.03
C PHE A 49 4.98 -0.32 -6.39
N LEU A 50 4.09 0.02 -5.46
CA LEU A 50 3.08 1.07 -5.66
C LEU A 50 3.74 2.45 -5.88
N ALA A 51 4.76 2.78 -5.10
CA ALA A 51 5.53 4.02 -5.27
C ALA A 51 6.19 4.08 -6.66
N TYR A 52 6.86 2.99 -7.03
CA TYR A 52 7.44 2.83 -8.36
C TYR A 52 6.39 3.03 -9.47
N ALA A 53 5.27 2.32 -9.41
CA ALA A 53 4.22 2.39 -10.42
C ALA A 53 3.63 3.80 -10.54
N ALA A 54 3.38 4.48 -9.41
CA ALA A 54 2.85 5.84 -9.41
C ALA A 54 3.83 6.85 -10.02
N ILE A 55 5.13 6.73 -9.71
CA ILE A 55 6.18 7.56 -10.32
C ILE A 55 6.27 7.26 -11.81
N ALA A 56 6.25 5.98 -12.21
CA ALA A 56 6.37 5.59 -13.60
C ALA A 56 5.21 6.10 -14.46
N ILE A 57 3.96 5.88 -14.00
CA ILE A 57 2.76 6.43 -14.65
C ILE A 57 2.85 7.95 -14.77
N SER A 58 3.33 8.63 -13.72
CA SER A 58 3.46 10.09 -13.72
C SER A 58 4.51 10.57 -14.73
N LEU A 59 5.67 9.91 -14.81
CA LEU A 59 6.70 10.26 -15.79
C LEU A 59 6.27 9.97 -17.23
N VAL A 60 5.46 8.93 -17.44
CA VAL A 60 4.94 8.56 -18.76
C VAL A 60 3.88 9.56 -19.22
N PHE A 61 2.90 9.91 -18.38
CA PHE A 61 1.74 10.69 -18.82
C PHE A 61 1.80 12.19 -18.52
N LEU A 62 2.54 12.63 -17.49
CA LEU A 62 2.53 14.03 -17.07
C LEU A 62 3.66 14.85 -17.69
N PRO A 63 3.42 16.17 -17.88
CA PRO A 63 2.13 16.85 -17.77
C PRO A 63 1.20 16.52 -18.94
N PHE A 64 -0.10 16.46 -18.68
CA PHE A 64 -1.10 16.37 -19.75
C PHE A 64 -1.08 17.65 -20.59
N PRO A 65 -1.02 17.54 -21.93
CA PRO A 65 -0.99 18.72 -22.79
C PRO A 65 -2.36 19.42 -22.85
N ASP A 66 -2.34 20.72 -23.13
CA ASP A 66 -3.55 21.51 -23.39
C ASP A 66 -4.24 21.00 -24.68
N PRO A 67 -5.49 20.49 -24.60
CA PRO A 67 -6.20 19.94 -25.76
C PRO A 67 -6.32 20.90 -26.93
N VAL A 68 -6.43 22.21 -26.65
CA VAL A 68 -6.60 23.25 -27.68
C VAL A 68 -5.33 23.42 -28.51
N LYS A 69 -4.16 23.10 -27.94
CA LYS A 69 -2.86 23.31 -28.59
C LYS A 69 -2.31 22.07 -29.29
N VAL A 70 -2.61 20.88 -28.76
CA VAL A 70 -1.86 19.67 -29.12
C VAL A 70 -2.31 19.02 -30.44
N CYS A 71 -3.56 19.19 -30.83
CA CYS A 71 -4.15 18.56 -32.03
C CYS A 71 -4.31 19.53 -33.21
N THR A 72 -3.35 20.44 -33.39
CA THR A 72 -3.38 21.45 -34.46
C THR A 72 -2.56 21.00 -35.68
N GLY A 73 -3.12 20.10 -36.50
CA GLY A 73 -2.56 19.69 -37.80
C GLY A 73 -2.32 18.18 -37.97
N VAL A 74 -1.79 17.79 -39.13
CA VAL A 74 -1.42 16.40 -39.43
C VAL A 74 -0.07 16.11 -38.78
N GLN A 75 -0.07 15.24 -37.76
CA GLN A 75 1.13 14.77 -37.09
C GLN A 75 1.38 13.31 -37.42
N GLN A 76 2.65 12.90 -37.50
CA GLN A 76 2.98 11.48 -37.51
C GLN A 76 2.60 10.89 -36.16
N THR A 77 1.77 9.85 -36.18
CA THR A 77 1.23 9.22 -34.98
C THR A 77 1.95 7.94 -34.60
N THR A 78 2.70 7.34 -35.54
CA THR A 78 3.36 6.04 -35.35
C THR A 78 4.73 6.00 -36.00
N GLN A 79 5.67 5.37 -35.31
CA GLN A 79 7.02 5.02 -35.76
C GLN A 79 7.18 3.50 -35.55
N PHE A 80 7.50 2.77 -36.62
CA PHE A 80 7.65 1.31 -36.57
C PHE A 80 9.05 0.79 -36.96
N THR A 81 9.98 1.67 -37.33
CA THR A 81 11.33 1.28 -37.75
C THR A 81 12.19 1.07 -36.51
N PRO A 82 12.64 -0.16 -36.20
CA PRO A 82 13.47 -0.38 -35.03
C PRO A 82 14.84 0.33 -35.17
N PHE A 83 15.33 0.84 -34.05
CA PHE A 83 16.56 1.61 -33.89
C PHE A 83 16.60 2.95 -34.65
N GLN A 84 15.44 3.53 -34.94
CA GLN A 84 15.31 4.85 -35.55
C GLN A 84 15.90 5.96 -34.67
N PHE A 85 15.89 5.81 -33.35
CA PHE A 85 16.48 6.78 -32.43
C PHE A 85 17.95 7.09 -32.79
N ILE A 86 18.69 6.15 -33.42
CA ILE A 86 20.06 6.38 -33.88
C ILE A 86 20.12 7.43 -34.98
N ALA A 87 19.22 7.33 -35.96
CA ALA A 87 19.10 8.33 -37.03
C ALA A 87 18.62 9.67 -36.45
N ASP A 88 17.71 9.64 -35.48
CA ASP A 88 17.19 10.85 -34.83
C ASP A 88 18.27 11.58 -34.03
N ILE A 89 19.21 10.86 -33.40
CA ILE A 89 20.42 11.45 -32.79
C ILE A 89 21.21 12.22 -33.85
N GLN A 90 21.49 11.59 -34.99
CA GLN A 90 22.27 12.23 -36.05
C GLN A 90 21.57 13.47 -36.61
N ALA A 91 20.26 13.39 -36.83
CA ALA A 91 19.44 14.51 -37.29
C ALA A 91 19.40 15.66 -36.26
N GLU A 92 19.28 15.35 -34.97
CA GLU A 92 19.31 16.34 -33.88
C GLU A 92 20.66 17.05 -33.80
N LEU A 93 21.76 16.31 -33.89
CA LEU A 93 23.11 16.86 -33.88
C LEU A 93 23.34 17.79 -35.07
N ALA A 94 22.97 17.36 -36.28
CA ALA A 94 23.08 18.17 -37.49
C ALA A 94 22.24 19.46 -37.39
N LYS A 95 20.98 19.35 -36.93
CA LYS A 95 20.07 20.50 -36.75
C LYS A 95 20.63 21.56 -35.80
N HIS A 96 21.35 21.13 -34.76
CA HIS A 96 21.96 22.03 -33.78
C HIS A 96 23.42 22.36 -34.06
N ASN A 97 23.95 21.96 -35.21
CA ASN A 97 25.35 22.11 -35.61
C ASN A 97 26.33 21.62 -34.53
N ARG A 98 26.02 20.46 -33.92
CA ARG A 98 26.84 19.79 -32.90
C ARG A 98 27.41 18.50 -33.47
N SER A 99 28.59 18.11 -33.00
CA SER A 99 29.26 16.87 -33.39
C SER A 99 30.00 16.25 -32.21
N GLY A 100 30.27 14.94 -32.31
CA GLY A 100 31.06 14.20 -31.33
C GLY A 100 30.23 13.34 -30.36
N LEU A 101 30.91 12.39 -29.73
CA LEU A 101 30.28 11.36 -28.88
C LEU A 101 29.50 11.96 -27.71
N LEU A 102 30.07 12.95 -27.02
CA LEU A 102 29.41 13.58 -25.87
C LEU A 102 28.11 14.28 -26.27
N ALA A 103 28.09 14.95 -27.43
CA ALA A 103 26.88 15.56 -27.97
C ALA A 103 25.83 14.52 -28.31
N GLY A 104 26.24 13.35 -28.85
CA GLY A 104 25.34 12.21 -29.08
C GLY A 104 24.76 11.64 -27.78
N LEU A 105 25.59 11.43 -26.76
CA LEU A 105 25.18 10.90 -25.45
C LEU A 105 24.24 11.83 -24.67
N THR A 106 24.29 13.13 -24.96
CA THR A 106 23.47 14.16 -24.31
C THR A 106 22.33 14.68 -25.19
N SER A 107 22.14 14.08 -26.37
CA SER A 107 21.01 14.37 -27.25
C SER A 107 19.69 13.95 -26.60
N LYS A 108 18.59 14.61 -26.99
CA LYS A 108 17.26 14.31 -26.47
C LYS A 108 16.86 12.86 -26.78
N SER A 109 17.12 12.39 -28.00
CA SER A 109 16.77 11.03 -28.43
C SER A 109 17.52 9.96 -27.62
N MET A 110 18.82 10.13 -27.39
CA MET A 110 19.60 9.20 -26.56
C MET A 110 19.14 9.21 -25.10
N LEU A 111 18.93 10.40 -24.53
CA LEU A 111 18.46 10.52 -23.15
C LEU A 111 17.07 9.91 -22.96
N SER A 112 16.16 10.08 -23.93
CA SER A 112 14.84 9.45 -23.91
C SER A 112 14.95 7.92 -23.86
N PHE A 113 15.72 7.34 -24.77
CA PHE A 113 15.97 5.89 -24.82
C PHE A 113 16.59 5.36 -23.51
N ALA A 114 17.61 6.06 -22.99
CA ALA A 114 18.28 5.69 -21.74
C ALA A 114 17.36 5.81 -20.52
N PHE A 115 16.52 6.85 -20.45
CA PHE A 115 15.57 7.01 -19.36
C PHE A 115 14.43 5.99 -19.40
N ASN A 116 13.99 5.56 -20.58
CA ASN A 116 13.04 4.46 -20.75
C ASN A 116 13.60 3.14 -20.21
N ILE A 117 14.86 2.83 -20.51
CA ILE A 117 15.59 1.69 -19.90
C ILE A 117 15.61 1.83 -18.37
N ALA A 118 16.01 3.00 -17.85
CA ALA A 118 16.11 3.24 -16.41
C ALA A 118 14.74 3.15 -15.70
N LEU A 119 13.67 3.61 -16.35
CA LEU A 119 12.31 3.60 -15.84
C LEU A 119 11.76 2.18 -15.68
N PHE A 120 12.10 1.27 -16.59
CA PHE A 120 11.60 -0.11 -16.55
C PHE A 120 12.52 -1.09 -15.81
N ALA A 121 13.77 -0.74 -15.53
CA ALA A 121 14.67 -1.58 -14.74
C ALA A 121 14.09 -2.00 -13.37
N PRO A 122 13.45 -1.12 -12.57
CA PRO A 122 12.82 -1.54 -11.33
C PRO A 122 11.76 -2.64 -11.50
N LEU A 123 10.97 -2.63 -12.57
CA LEU A 123 9.97 -3.68 -12.85
C LEU A 123 10.62 -5.06 -12.93
N GLY A 124 11.76 -5.16 -13.65
CA GLY A 124 12.54 -6.38 -13.75
C GLY A 124 13.07 -6.88 -12.39
N VAL A 125 13.55 -5.95 -11.56
CA VAL A 125 14.01 -6.24 -10.20
C VAL A 125 12.87 -6.79 -9.36
N PHE A 126 11.69 -6.15 -9.36
CA PHE A 126 10.52 -6.64 -8.61
C PHE A 126 10.10 -8.03 -9.06
N LEU A 127 9.97 -8.25 -10.37
CA LEU A 127 9.51 -9.52 -10.91
C LEU A 127 10.45 -10.68 -10.53
N ARG A 128 11.77 -10.51 -10.66
CA ARG A 128 12.73 -11.56 -10.29
C ARG A 128 12.91 -11.69 -8.78
N ARG A 129 13.21 -10.60 -8.08
CA ARG A 129 13.65 -10.61 -6.68
C ARG A 129 12.50 -10.79 -5.71
N ALA A 130 11.43 -10.03 -5.87
CA ALA A 130 10.29 -10.08 -4.96
C ALA A 130 9.31 -11.20 -5.34
N PHE A 131 8.94 -11.31 -6.62
CA PHE A 131 7.90 -12.23 -7.09
C PHE A 131 8.41 -13.57 -7.64
N GLY A 132 9.73 -13.76 -7.76
CA GLY A 132 10.34 -15.02 -8.19
C GLY A 132 10.00 -15.42 -9.63
N LYS A 133 9.67 -14.46 -10.50
CA LYS A 133 9.33 -14.72 -11.91
C LYS A 133 10.59 -14.98 -12.74
N GLY A 134 10.44 -15.84 -13.75
CA GLY A 134 11.50 -16.17 -14.71
C GLY A 134 11.67 -15.13 -15.81
N LEU A 135 12.71 -15.31 -16.65
CA LEU A 135 13.08 -14.38 -17.71
C LEU A 135 11.93 -14.13 -18.70
N ARG A 136 11.27 -15.19 -19.18
CA ARG A 136 10.17 -15.10 -20.17
C ARG A 136 8.99 -14.27 -19.65
N THR A 137 8.54 -14.56 -18.43
CA THR A 137 7.46 -13.79 -17.78
C THR A 137 7.86 -12.33 -17.57
N THR A 138 9.13 -12.10 -17.23
CA THR A 138 9.65 -10.75 -17.01
C THR A 138 9.72 -9.96 -18.31
N ALA A 139 10.18 -10.58 -19.40
CA ALA A 139 10.16 -10.00 -20.75
C ALA A 139 8.74 -9.65 -21.19
N ALA A 140 7.82 -10.61 -21.08
CA ALA A 140 6.42 -10.43 -21.48
C ALA A 140 5.72 -9.34 -20.66
N ALA A 141 6.02 -9.25 -19.36
CA ALA A 141 5.48 -8.18 -18.50
C ALA A 141 6.04 -6.81 -18.89
N GLY A 142 7.34 -6.69 -19.14
CA GLY A 142 7.97 -5.45 -19.61
C GLY A 142 7.37 -4.97 -20.93
N LEU A 143 7.31 -5.86 -21.92
CA LEU A 143 6.70 -5.59 -23.22
C LEU A 143 5.22 -5.23 -23.08
N GLY A 144 4.46 -5.99 -22.31
CA GLY A 144 3.03 -5.76 -22.13
C GLY A 144 2.71 -4.43 -21.44
N VAL A 145 3.47 -4.04 -20.41
CA VAL A 145 3.31 -2.75 -19.75
C VAL A 145 3.73 -1.60 -20.68
N SER A 146 4.84 -1.75 -21.41
CA SER A 146 5.26 -0.75 -22.39
C SER A 146 4.21 -0.57 -23.49
N LEU A 147 3.71 -1.66 -24.06
CA LEU A 147 2.67 -1.63 -25.08
C LEU A 147 1.39 -1.00 -24.55
N ALA A 148 1.01 -1.27 -23.31
CA ALA A 148 -0.16 -0.63 -22.70
C ALA A 148 -0.01 0.89 -22.61
N PHE A 149 1.19 1.41 -22.30
CA PHE A 149 1.47 2.84 -22.32
C PHE A 149 1.38 3.43 -23.73
N GLU A 150 2.05 2.81 -24.69
CA GLU A 150 2.04 3.26 -26.08
C GLU A 150 0.62 3.25 -26.68
N LEU A 151 -0.16 2.18 -26.46
CA LEU A 151 -1.56 2.11 -26.91
C LEU A 151 -2.44 3.14 -26.21
N THR A 152 -2.21 3.39 -24.92
CA THR A 152 -2.93 4.44 -24.20
C THR A 152 -2.65 5.80 -24.84
N GLN A 153 -1.41 6.12 -25.20
CA GLN A 153 -1.08 7.40 -25.82
C GLN A 153 -1.55 7.50 -27.27
N LEU A 154 -1.41 6.42 -28.04
CA LEU A 154 -1.86 6.33 -29.43
C LEU A 154 -3.37 6.54 -29.55
N THR A 155 -4.14 6.05 -28.58
CA THR A 155 -5.59 6.28 -28.53
C THR A 155 -5.96 7.69 -28.05
N GLY A 156 -4.99 8.58 -27.83
CA GLY A 156 -5.22 9.90 -27.24
C GLY A 156 -5.68 9.80 -25.79
N ASN A 157 -5.23 8.77 -25.08
CA ASN A 157 -5.71 8.33 -23.78
C ASN A 157 -7.22 8.04 -23.82
N TRP A 158 -7.59 7.07 -24.64
CA TRP A 158 -8.94 6.50 -24.73
C TRP A 158 -10.02 7.53 -25.12
N GLY A 159 -9.70 8.43 -26.04
CA GLY A 159 -10.64 9.41 -26.59
C GLY A 159 -10.84 10.68 -25.75
N LEU A 160 -10.04 10.88 -24.70
CA LEU A 160 -9.99 12.17 -23.99
C LEU A 160 -9.45 13.28 -24.88
N TYR A 161 -8.54 12.93 -25.79
CA TYR A 161 -8.03 13.83 -26.83
C TYR A 161 -8.55 13.40 -28.21
N PRO A 162 -8.80 14.36 -29.12
CA PRO A 162 -9.27 14.05 -30.47
C PRO A 162 -8.16 13.46 -31.37
N CYS A 163 -6.92 13.43 -30.90
CA CYS A 163 -5.77 12.91 -31.63
C CYS A 163 -4.77 12.20 -30.69
N ALA A 164 -3.88 11.39 -31.27
CA ALA A 164 -2.67 10.94 -30.59
C ALA A 164 -1.75 12.14 -30.38
N TYR A 165 -1.53 12.52 -29.12
CA TYR A 165 -0.69 13.68 -28.77
C TYR A 165 0.77 13.29 -28.46
N ARG A 166 1.08 12.00 -28.52
CA ARG A 166 2.44 11.46 -28.51
C ARG A 166 2.57 10.39 -29.59
N LEU A 167 3.80 10.28 -30.09
CA LEU A 167 4.20 9.30 -31.09
C LEU A 167 4.21 7.91 -30.45
N PHE A 168 3.51 6.95 -31.06
CA PHE A 168 3.74 5.54 -30.76
C PHE A 168 5.09 5.14 -31.32
N ASP A 169 6.01 4.69 -30.48
CA ASP A 169 7.40 4.41 -30.88
C ASP A 169 7.82 2.97 -30.55
N VAL A 170 8.26 2.22 -31.57
CA VAL A 170 8.78 0.85 -31.37
C VAL A 170 10.09 0.87 -30.59
N ASP A 171 10.89 1.93 -30.68
CA ASP A 171 12.11 2.06 -29.90
C ASP A 171 11.84 2.21 -28.41
N ASP A 172 10.70 2.80 -28.03
CA ASP A 172 10.26 2.86 -26.64
C ASP A 172 9.89 1.46 -26.12
N LEU A 173 9.23 0.63 -26.94
CA LEU A 173 8.98 -0.78 -26.59
C LEU A 173 10.28 -1.56 -26.38
N ILE A 174 11.27 -1.35 -27.24
CA ILE A 174 12.60 -1.97 -27.15
C ILE A 174 13.32 -1.50 -25.88
N ALA A 175 13.38 -0.18 -25.65
CA ALA A 175 14.04 0.42 -24.48
C ALA A 175 13.41 -0.05 -23.17
N ASN A 176 12.10 -0.02 -23.06
CA ASN A 176 11.37 -0.41 -21.84
C ASN A 176 11.49 -1.91 -21.57
N THR A 177 11.36 -2.74 -22.60
CA THR A 177 11.56 -4.20 -22.46
C THR A 177 13.01 -4.50 -22.09
N GLY A 178 13.97 -3.85 -22.75
CA GLY A 178 15.40 -3.95 -22.45
C GLY A 178 15.74 -3.51 -21.04
N GLY A 179 15.16 -2.41 -20.56
CA GLY A 179 15.24 -1.95 -19.18
C GLY A 179 14.72 -3.00 -18.20
N THR A 180 13.55 -3.57 -18.47
CA THR A 180 12.99 -4.67 -17.66
C THR A 180 13.93 -5.87 -17.59
N LEU A 181 14.54 -6.26 -18.71
CA LEU A 181 15.50 -7.37 -18.77
C LEU A 181 16.82 -7.05 -18.07
N LEU A 182 17.31 -5.82 -18.19
CA LEU A 182 18.48 -5.34 -17.45
C LEU A 182 18.21 -5.38 -15.94
N GLY A 183 17.06 -4.88 -15.52
CA GLY A 183 16.58 -4.97 -14.15
C GLY A 183 16.50 -6.40 -13.64
N PHE A 184 15.98 -7.32 -14.46
CA PHE A 184 16.00 -8.75 -14.17
C PHE A 184 17.43 -9.26 -13.96
N ALA A 185 18.36 -8.92 -14.85
CA ALA A 185 19.75 -9.33 -14.75
C ALA A 185 20.43 -8.81 -13.48
N LEU A 186 20.18 -7.55 -13.12
CA LEU A 186 20.75 -6.86 -11.95
C LEU A 186 20.06 -7.22 -10.62
N ALA A 187 18.86 -7.80 -10.64
CA ALA A 187 18.09 -8.10 -9.43
C ALA A 187 18.84 -8.90 -8.32
N PRO A 188 19.78 -9.83 -8.63
CA PRO A 188 20.59 -10.48 -7.60
C PRO A 188 21.48 -9.53 -6.79
N LEU A 189 21.89 -8.40 -7.37
CA LEU A 189 22.72 -7.38 -6.71
C LEU A 189 21.88 -6.50 -5.76
N VAL A 190 20.55 -6.53 -5.88
CA VAL A 190 19.64 -5.73 -5.06
C VAL A 190 19.38 -6.43 -3.72
N ILE A 191 19.96 -5.88 -2.66
CA ILE A 191 19.85 -6.40 -1.29
C ILE A 191 18.70 -5.79 -0.48
N VAL A 192 18.28 -4.57 -0.83
CA VAL A 192 17.26 -3.80 -0.08
C VAL A 192 15.86 -4.39 -0.24
N LEU A 193 15.57 -5.01 -1.39
CA LEU A 193 14.26 -5.59 -1.67
C LEU A 193 14.18 -7.06 -1.20
N PRO A 194 13.31 -7.40 -0.24
CA PRO A 194 13.22 -8.76 0.27
C PRO A 194 12.59 -9.71 -0.76
N LYS A 195 13.00 -10.99 -0.70
CA LYS A 195 12.31 -12.09 -1.40
C LYS A 195 10.99 -12.36 -0.69
N LEU A 196 9.89 -12.47 -1.42
CA LEU A 196 8.63 -12.93 -0.84
C LEU A 196 8.64 -14.45 -0.77
N ALA A 197 9.02 -15.01 0.37
CA ALA A 197 8.86 -16.43 0.62
C ALA A 197 7.37 -16.79 0.77
N PRO A 198 6.92 -18.00 0.41
CA PRO A 198 5.55 -18.45 0.70
C PRO A 198 5.24 -18.24 2.18
N ALA A 199 4.18 -17.47 2.47
CA ALA A 199 3.84 -17.17 3.84
C ALA A 199 3.23 -18.41 4.48
N VAL A 200 3.93 -18.99 5.45
CA VAL A 200 3.33 -19.94 6.37
C VAL A 200 2.40 -19.14 7.31
N PRO A 201 1.08 -19.38 7.26
CA PRO A 201 0.16 -18.68 8.14
C PRO A 201 0.47 -19.08 9.59
N VAL A 202 0.76 -18.09 10.44
CA VAL A 202 0.96 -18.33 11.88
C VAL A 202 -0.35 -18.08 12.60
N PHE A 203 -0.98 -19.17 13.01
CA PHE A 203 -2.21 -19.16 13.76
C PHE A 203 -1.88 -19.16 15.26
N ALA A 204 -1.65 -17.99 15.84
CA ALA A 204 -1.79 -17.85 17.29
C ALA A 204 -3.28 -17.69 17.63
N ASP A 205 -3.77 -18.23 18.75
CA ASP A 205 -5.17 -18.07 19.14
C ASP A 205 -5.50 -16.65 19.60
N THR A 206 -4.47 -15.92 20.06
CA THR A 206 -4.58 -14.53 20.51
C THR A 206 -4.63 -13.55 19.33
N VAL A 207 -5.47 -12.53 19.43
CA VAL A 207 -5.49 -11.41 18.48
C VAL A 207 -4.34 -10.47 18.82
N GLY A 208 -3.41 -10.29 17.89
CA GLY A 208 -2.24 -9.45 18.16
C GLY A 208 -2.55 -7.95 18.21
N VAL A 209 -1.77 -7.20 18.99
CA VAL A 209 -1.90 -5.74 19.15
C VAL A 209 -1.93 -4.98 17.83
N PRO A 210 -1.02 -5.22 16.84
CA PRO A 210 -1.07 -4.50 15.58
C PRO A 210 -2.41 -4.64 14.84
N ARG A 211 -3.06 -5.81 14.98
CA ARG A 211 -4.40 -6.03 14.42
C ARG A 211 -5.46 -5.24 15.19
N LYS A 212 -5.38 -5.18 16.53
CA LYS A 212 -6.30 -4.37 17.34
C LYS A 212 -6.17 -2.88 17.03
N LEU A 213 -4.94 -2.39 16.91
CA LEU A 213 -4.64 -1.00 16.54
C LEU A 213 -5.19 -0.64 15.15
N ALA A 214 -4.99 -1.52 14.16
CA ALA A 214 -5.55 -1.30 12.82
C ALA A 214 -7.09 -1.31 12.83
N ALA A 215 -7.74 -2.16 13.64
CA ALA A 215 -9.20 -2.15 13.78
C ALA A 215 -9.69 -0.87 14.47
N LEU A 216 -8.99 -0.43 15.52
CA LEU A 216 -9.28 0.84 16.19
C LEU A 216 -9.15 2.01 15.22
N ALA A 217 -8.11 2.04 14.38
CA ALA A 217 -7.96 3.08 13.37
C ALA A 217 -9.15 3.11 12.39
N VAL A 218 -9.65 1.96 11.95
CA VAL A 218 -10.86 1.87 11.10
C VAL A 218 -12.09 2.41 11.82
N ASP A 219 -12.32 1.99 13.07
CA ASP A 219 -13.48 2.42 13.87
C ASP A 219 -13.44 3.94 14.12
N LEU A 220 -12.26 4.50 14.37
CA LEU A 220 -12.05 5.95 14.57
C LEU A 220 -12.16 6.74 13.27
N LEU A 221 -11.68 6.22 12.13
CA LEU A 221 -11.84 6.88 10.83
C LEU A 221 -13.32 7.00 10.44
N LEU A 222 -14.12 5.94 10.66
CA LEU A 222 -15.56 6.00 10.43
C LEU A 222 -16.23 7.05 11.33
N SER A 223 -15.81 7.12 12.59
CA SER A 223 -16.32 8.11 13.54
C SER A 223 -15.90 9.55 13.16
N GLY A 224 -14.66 9.73 12.70
CA GLY A 224 -14.14 11.01 12.22
C GLY A 224 -14.82 11.49 10.93
N MET A 225 -15.09 10.59 9.98
CA MET A 225 -15.85 10.93 8.77
C MET A 225 -17.25 11.42 9.12
N PHE A 226 -17.95 10.75 10.04
CA PHE A 226 -19.25 11.20 10.54
C PHE A 226 -19.18 12.61 11.14
N PHE A 227 -18.15 12.87 11.96
CA PHE A 227 -17.94 14.18 12.55
C PHE A 227 -17.72 15.26 11.48
N LEU A 228 -16.84 15.02 10.50
CA LEU A 228 -16.56 15.97 9.42
C LEU A 228 -17.80 16.31 8.59
N THR A 229 -18.73 15.37 8.42
CA THR A 229 -19.98 15.61 7.69
C THR A 229 -21.08 16.32 8.48
N THR A 230 -21.07 16.22 9.81
CA THR A 230 -22.14 16.74 10.67
C THR A 230 -21.78 18.03 11.40
N GLY A 231 -20.48 18.33 11.57
CA GLY A 231 -20.00 19.55 12.23
C GLY A 231 -20.40 19.68 13.71
N GLY A 232 -20.79 18.57 14.36
CA GLY A 232 -21.28 18.58 15.74
C GLY A 232 -20.20 18.93 16.78
N GLY A 233 -20.61 19.24 18.01
CA GLY A 233 -19.67 19.45 19.13
C GLY A 233 -19.01 18.14 19.62
N ALA A 234 -18.06 18.24 20.54
CA ALA A 234 -17.31 17.08 21.08
C ALA A 234 -18.21 15.97 21.66
N LEU A 235 -19.35 16.32 22.27
CA LEU A 235 -20.33 15.34 22.77
C LEU A 235 -21.02 14.57 21.63
N VAL A 236 -21.27 15.22 20.50
CA VAL A 236 -21.83 14.57 19.30
C VAL A 236 -20.80 13.63 18.67
N ALA A 237 -19.50 13.96 18.78
CA ALA A 237 -18.40 13.10 18.32
C ALA A 237 -18.27 11.78 19.11
N LEU A 238 -18.80 11.71 20.34
CA LEU A 238 -18.82 10.48 21.14
C LEU A 238 -19.84 9.46 20.64
N ALA A 239 -20.95 9.93 20.07
CA ALA A 239 -22.03 9.07 19.60
C ALA A 239 -21.57 8.00 18.58
N PRO A 240 -20.84 8.33 17.48
CA PRO A 240 -20.38 7.31 16.55
C PRO A 240 -19.35 6.35 17.15
N VAL A 241 -18.52 6.81 18.11
CA VAL A 241 -17.54 5.95 18.80
C VAL A 241 -18.27 4.93 19.68
N LEU A 242 -19.23 5.39 20.49
CA LEU A 242 -20.06 4.50 21.32
C LEU A 242 -20.91 3.56 20.46
N LEU A 243 -21.47 4.06 19.36
CA LEU A 243 -22.21 3.25 18.40
C LEU A 243 -21.32 2.12 17.85
N THR A 244 -20.17 2.45 17.29
CA THR A 244 -19.28 1.49 16.63
C THR A 244 -18.59 0.51 17.59
N ARG A 245 -18.29 0.93 18.83
CA ARG A 245 -17.46 0.16 19.76
C ARG A 245 -18.21 -0.42 20.97
N VAL A 246 -19.44 0.02 21.23
CA VAL A 246 -20.29 -0.54 22.30
C VAL A 246 -21.58 -1.13 21.74
N VAL A 247 -22.36 -0.33 21.02
CA VAL A 247 -23.72 -0.73 20.58
C VAL A 247 -23.66 -1.80 19.48
N VAL A 248 -22.89 -1.56 18.41
CA VAL A 248 -22.72 -2.51 17.29
C VAL A 248 -22.16 -3.86 17.78
N PRO A 249 -21.07 -3.93 18.57
CA PRO A 249 -20.59 -5.22 19.08
C PRO A 249 -21.55 -5.87 20.08
N TRP A 250 -22.36 -5.11 20.81
CA TRP A 250 -23.42 -5.70 21.63
C TRP A 250 -24.47 -6.40 20.76
N LEU A 251 -25.00 -5.73 19.74
CA LEU A 251 -26.01 -6.29 18.83
C LEU A 251 -25.47 -7.46 17.98
N THR A 252 -24.21 -7.37 17.53
CA THR A 252 -23.60 -8.36 16.64
C THR A 252 -22.84 -9.47 17.37
N ARG A 253 -22.96 -9.55 18.70
CA ARG A 253 -22.24 -10.53 19.55
C ARG A 253 -20.71 -10.47 19.36
N GLY A 254 -20.17 -9.25 19.28
CA GLY A 254 -18.76 -8.91 19.43
C GLY A 254 -18.08 -8.25 18.24
N TRP A 255 -18.77 -7.93 17.14
CA TRP A 255 -18.14 -7.32 15.98
C TRP A 255 -18.13 -5.79 16.08
N THR A 256 -16.96 -5.19 15.88
CA THR A 256 -16.86 -3.78 15.45
C THR A 256 -16.62 -3.75 13.93
N PRO A 257 -16.85 -2.63 13.24
CA PRO A 257 -16.51 -2.50 11.82
C PRO A 257 -15.06 -2.91 11.51
N GLY A 258 -14.09 -2.41 12.29
CA GLY A 258 -12.68 -2.76 12.19
C GLY A 258 -12.39 -4.22 12.56
N GLY A 259 -13.03 -4.74 13.60
CA GLY A 259 -12.93 -6.16 13.98
C GLY A 259 -13.43 -7.08 12.87
N TYR A 260 -14.56 -6.74 12.25
CA TYR A 260 -15.09 -7.45 11.09
C TYR A 260 -14.10 -7.41 9.94
N LEU A 261 -13.61 -6.22 9.56
CA LEU A 261 -12.63 -6.06 8.50
C LEU A 261 -11.36 -6.88 8.75
N LEU A 262 -10.86 -6.95 9.99
CA LEU A 262 -9.63 -7.66 10.32
C LEU A 262 -9.81 -9.11 10.81
N GLY A 263 -11.04 -9.61 10.83
CA GLY A 263 -11.35 -11.03 11.08
C GLY A 263 -11.30 -11.46 12.55
N TYR A 264 -11.68 -10.57 13.49
CA TYR A 264 -11.83 -10.92 14.89
C TYR A 264 -13.03 -10.23 15.55
N ARG A 265 -13.49 -10.81 16.66
CA ARG A 265 -14.60 -10.26 17.47
C ARG A 265 -14.24 -10.27 18.95
N VAL A 266 -14.85 -9.37 19.71
CA VAL A 266 -14.67 -9.27 21.17
C VAL A 266 -15.56 -10.28 21.89
N ARG A 267 -15.00 -11.04 22.82
CA ARG A 267 -15.70 -12.04 23.65
C ARG A 267 -15.22 -11.97 25.09
N ARG A 268 -15.93 -12.65 26.00
CA ARG A 268 -15.42 -12.89 27.36
C ARG A 268 -14.23 -13.85 27.36
N GLY A 269 -13.53 -13.92 28.49
CA GLY A 269 -12.46 -14.89 28.72
C GLY A 269 -12.85 -16.34 28.42
N ASP A 270 -14.11 -16.71 28.68
CA ASP A 270 -14.71 -18.02 28.40
C ASP A 270 -15.20 -18.21 26.94
N GLY A 271 -15.17 -17.17 26.10
CA GLY A 271 -15.64 -17.20 24.71
C GLY A 271 -17.12 -16.82 24.49
N SER A 272 -17.90 -16.65 25.56
CA SER A 272 -19.28 -16.17 25.50
C SER A 272 -19.36 -14.67 25.13
N PRO A 273 -20.54 -14.16 24.69
CA PRO A 273 -20.72 -12.74 24.40
C PRO A 273 -20.39 -11.84 25.60
N ALA A 274 -19.65 -10.75 25.39
CA ALA A 274 -19.21 -9.84 26.46
C ALA A 274 -20.37 -9.23 27.27
N GLY A 275 -21.47 -8.86 26.59
CA GLY A 275 -22.57 -8.09 27.18
C GLY A 275 -22.26 -6.59 27.23
N LEU A 276 -23.30 -5.76 27.34
CA LEU A 276 -23.21 -4.31 27.19
C LEU A 276 -22.25 -3.67 28.20
N PHE A 277 -22.40 -3.97 29.50
CA PHE A 277 -21.61 -3.36 30.56
C PHE A 277 -20.11 -3.64 30.47
N ARG A 278 -19.72 -4.85 30.01
CA ARG A 278 -18.31 -5.18 29.83
C ARG A 278 -17.70 -4.49 28.61
N LEU A 279 -18.49 -4.32 27.54
CA LEU A 279 -18.07 -3.55 26.37
C LEU A 279 -17.93 -2.07 26.72
N ALA A 280 -18.94 -1.48 27.37
CA ALA A 280 -18.89 -0.10 27.84
C ALA A 280 -17.73 0.13 28.82
N GLY A 281 -17.53 -0.78 29.79
CA GLY A 281 -16.42 -0.71 30.74
C GLY A 281 -15.06 -0.83 30.05
N ARG A 282 -14.90 -1.71 29.06
CA ARG A 282 -13.69 -1.80 28.25
C ARG A 282 -13.38 -0.47 27.55
N GLU A 283 -14.37 0.11 26.88
CA GLU A 283 -14.20 1.36 26.12
C GLU A 283 -13.97 2.57 27.03
N ALA A 284 -14.64 2.62 28.19
CA ALA A 284 -14.41 3.64 29.22
C ALA A 284 -12.99 3.59 29.81
N LEU A 285 -12.28 2.47 29.65
CA LEU A 285 -10.89 2.29 30.07
C LEU A 285 -9.89 2.49 28.92
N GLU A 286 -10.25 2.11 27.69
CA GLU A 286 -9.40 2.28 26.48
C GLU A 286 -9.37 3.72 25.96
N LEU A 287 -10.52 4.40 25.94
CA LEU A 287 -10.70 5.68 25.24
C LEU A 287 -10.22 6.94 26.00
N PRO A 288 -10.22 7.04 27.34
CA PRO A 288 -9.75 8.25 28.02
C PRO A 288 -8.33 8.65 27.64
N GLY A 289 -7.42 7.68 27.45
CA GLY A 289 -6.06 7.94 26.96
C GLY A 289 -6.03 8.56 25.56
N LEU A 290 -7.00 8.22 24.72
CA LEU A 290 -7.15 8.71 23.34
C LEU A 290 -7.86 10.06 23.29
N TRP A 291 -8.81 10.33 24.21
CA TRP A 291 -9.49 11.62 24.33
C TRP A 291 -8.61 12.71 24.95
N CYS A 292 -7.78 12.36 25.95
CA CYS A 292 -6.75 13.27 26.45
C CYS A 292 -5.81 13.74 25.33
N PHE A 293 -5.57 12.93 24.30
CA PHE A 293 -4.78 13.30 23.13
C PHE A 293 -5.52 14.27 22.18
N VAL A 294 -6.82 14.07 21.95
CA VAL A 294 -7.65 14.92 21.07
C VAL A 294 -7.90 16.31 21.68
N LEU A 295 -8.03 16.40 23.01
CA LEU A 295 -8.23 17.66 23.74
C LEU A 295 -7.01 18.61 23.68
N ILE A 296 -5.86 18.17 23.15
CA ILE A 296 -4.62 18.95 23.01
C ILE A 296 -4.52 19.65 21.64
N ALA A 297 -5.29 19.26 20.62
CA ALA A 297 -5.21 19.88 19.29
C ALA A 297 -5.36 21.42 19.30
N PRO A 298 -6.21 22.02 20.16
CA PRO A 298 -6.30 23.48 20.31
C PRO A 298 -5.10 24.15 21.01
N VAL A 299 -4.27 23.38 21.75
CA VAL A 299 -3.08 23.87 22.48
C VAL A 299 -1.93 24.20 21.52
N LEU A 300 -1.89 23.56 20.35
CA LEU A 300 -0.86 23.78 19.34
C LEU A 300 -1.06 25.06 18.51
N THR A 301 -2.18 25.79 18.73
CA THR A 301 -2.61 26.88 17.85
C THR A 301 -2.96 28.20 18.56
N GLY A 302 -2.63 28.38 19.85
CA GLY A 302 -3.04 29.56 20.65
C GLY A 302 -1.89 30.41 21.23
N ASP A 303 -2.16 31.71 21.45
CA ASP A 303 -1.23 32.76 21.96
C ASP A 303 -1.51 33.16 23.44
N TRP A 304 -0.53 33.74 24.17
CA TRP A 304 -0.38 33.54 25.64
C TRP A 304 -0.67 34.70 26.65
N SER A 305 -1.41 34.41 27.76
CA SER A 305 -1.13 34.67 29.22
C SER A 305 -2.30 34.16 30.14
N ASP A 306 -2.13 34.00 31.47
CA ASP A 306 -2.94 33.17 32.44
C ASP A 306 -2.89 31.63 32.24
N ASN A 307 -2.09 31.28 31.27
CA ASN A 307 -2.11 30.03 30.58
C ASN A 307 -1.21 28.95 31.18
N LEU A 308 -0.31 29.26 32.12
CA LEU A 308 0.63 28.26 32.66
C LEU A 308 -0.08 27.19 33.50
N ARG A 309 -1.13 27.55 34.26
CA ARG A 309 -1.94 26.58 35.03
C ARG A 309 -2.78 25.69 34.12
N VAL A 310 -3.33 26.27 33.06
CA VAL A 310 -4.09 25.53 32.04
C VAL A 310 -3.14 24.63 31.25
N LEU A 311 -1.95 25.11 30.87
CA LEU A 311 -0.89 24.32 30.24
C LEU A 311 -0.43 23.16 31.09
N THR A 312 -0.14 23.39 32.37
CA THR A 312 0.33 22.31 33.24
C THR A 312 -0.77 21.29 33.46
N ALA A 313 -2.02 21.71 33.67
CA ALA A 313 -3.16 20.79 33.73
C ALA A 313 -3.34 19.99 32.43
N LEU A 314 -3.25 20.64 31.27
CA LEU A 314 -3.39 19.99 29.96
C LEU A 314 -2.20 19.08 29.64
N ALA A 315 -0.97 19.47 29.97
CA ALA A 315 0.23 18.67 29.81
C ALA A 315 0.23 17.44 30.74
N LEU A 316 -0.23 17.59 31.98
CA LEU A 316 -0.41 16.45 32.89
C LEU A 316 -1.50 15.51 32.39
N CYS A 317 -2.62 16.04 31.88
CA CYS A 317 -3.65 15.25 31.21
C CYS A 317 -3.10 14.54 29.95
N ALA A 318 -2.23 15.19 29.18
CA ALA A 318 -1.57 14.63 28.01
C ALA A 318 -0.65 13.47 28.37
N VAL A 319 0.21 13.67 29.37
CA VAL A 319 1.14 12.65 29.86
C VAL A 319 0.36 11.48 30.44
N LEU A 320 -0.67 11.73 31.26
CA LEU A 320 -1.56 10.70 31.79
C LEU A 320 -2.24 9.93 30.65
N GLY A 321 -2.77 10.65 29.66
CA GLY A 321 -3.43 10.06 28.51
C GLY A 321 -2.50 9.15 27.70
N LEU A 322 -1.27 9.61 27.45
CA LEU A 322 -0.23 8.86 26.76
C LEU A 322 0.20 7.63 27.55
N VAL A 323 0.35 7.72 28.87
CA VAL A 323 0.67 6.58 29.74
C VAL A 323 -0.45 5.54 29.72
N LEU A 324 -1.71 5.97 29.82
CA LEU A 324 -2.87 5.08 29.76
C LEU A 324 -2.98 4.40 28.38
N ALA A 325 -2.80 5.17 27.30
CA ALA A 325 -2.81 4.65 25.93
C ALA A 325 -1.65 3.69 25.67
N TYR A 326 -0.44 4.01 26.13
CA TYR A 326 0.72 3.13 26.04
C TYR A 326 0.46 1.82 26.79
N GLY A 327 -0.04 1.88 28.03
CA GLY A 327 -0.36 0.71 28.83
C GLY A 327 -1.46 -0.16 28.21
N ALA A 328 -2.49 0.46 27.61
CA ALA A 328 -3.62 -0.24 27.00
C ALA A 328 -3.26 -0.85 25.65
N LEU A 329 -2.49 -0.13 24.82
CA LEU A 329 -2.34 -0.41 23.40
C LEU A 329 -0.94 -0.88 23.02
N VAL A 330 0.14 -0.42 23.66
CA VAL A 330 1.52 -0.71 23.25
C VAL A 330 2.21 -1.72 24.17
N ALA A 331 2.13 -1.53 25.48
CA ALA A 331 2.72 -2.43 26.47
C ALA A 331 2.34 -3.92 26.29
N PRO A 332 1.12 -4.28 25.83
CA PRO A 332 0.78 -5.68 25.60
C PRO A 332 1.58 -6.34 24.46
N MET A 333 2.22 -5.58 23.57
CA MET A 333 3.08 -6.13 22.51
C MET A 333 4.23 -6.98 23.05
N PHE A 334 4.71 -6.65 24.25
CA PHE A 334 5.81 -7.34 24.92
C PHE A 334 5.34 -8.53 25.77
N ARG A 335 4.04 -8.84 25.78
CA ARG A 335 3.45 -9.96 26.53
C ARG A 335 3.01 -11.07 25.59
N ARG A 336 3.08 -12.33 26.05
CA ARG A 336 2.64 -13.50 25.25
C ARG A 336 1.13 -13.49 24.94
N ASP A 337 0.31 -12.99 25.88
CA ASP A 337 -1.14 -12.95 25.71
C ASP A 337 -1.66 -11.74 24.90
N GLN A 338 -0.83 -10.70 24.77
CA GLN A 338 -1.16 -9.44 24.08
C GLN A 338 -2.49 -8.81 24.56
N LEU A 339 -2.83 -9.02 25.84
CA LEU A 339 -4.02 -8.47 26.49
C LEU A 339 -3.71 -7.16 27.21
N GLY A 340 -4.40 -6.10 26.80
CA GLY A 340 -4.38 -4.79 27.46
C GLY A 340 -4.97 -4.84 28.86
N TRP A 341 -4.61 -3.88 29.71
CA TRP A 341 -5.23 -3.75 31.02
C TRP A 341 -6.77 -3.53 30.95
N PRO A 342 -7.34 -2.81 29.95
CA PRO A 342 -8.81 -2.69 29.84
C PRO A 342 -9.49 -4.03 29.56
N GLU A 343 -8.85 -4.86 28.74
CA GLU A 343 -9.32 -6.21 28.42
C GLU A 343 -9.30 -7.12 29.65
N ARG A 344 -8.26 -7.03 30.48
CA ARG A 344 -8.16 -7.79 31.73
C ARG A 344 -9.22 -7.38 32.74
N ILE A 345 -9.39 -6.08 32.98
CA ILE A 345 -10.36 -5.58 33.96
C ILE A 345 -11.79 -5.86 33.51
N SER A 346 -12.10 -5.67 32.22
CA SER A 346 -13.42 -5.98 31.67
C SER A 346 -13.68 -7.50 31.52
N GLY A 347 -12.66 -8.34 31.68
CA GLY A 347 -12.73 -9.78 31.44
C GLY A 347 -13.07 -10.11 29.98
N THR A 348 -12.60 -9.29 29.03
CA THR A 348 -12.82 -9.44 27.59
C THR A 348 -11.52 -9.80 26.85
N LYS A 349 -11.64 -10.43 25.68
CA LYS A 349 -10.53 -10.72 24.79
C LYS A 349 -10.98 -10.71 23.32
N GLY A 350 -10.08 -10.32 22.43
CA GLY A 350 -10.27 -10.53 21.00
C GLY A 350 -10.12 -12.01 20.65
N VAL A 351 -11.12 -12.57 19.96
CA VAL A 351 -11.10 -13.95 19.45
C VAL A 351 -11.14 -13.91 17.93
N ARG A 352 -10.18 -14.59 17.29
CA ARG A 352 -10.13 -14.71 15.82
C ARG A 352 -11.31 -15.52 15.34
N VAL A 353 -11.95 -15.07 14.26
CA VAL A 353 -12.98 -15.86 13.58
C VAL A 353 -12.34 -16.45 12.33
N ARG A 354 -12.10 -17.77 12.35
CA ARG A 354 -11.59 -18.47 11.17
C ARG A 354 -12.64 -18.40 10.06
N ARG A 355 -12.33 -17.71 8.96
CA ARG A 355 -12.87 -18.10 7.65
C ARG A 355 -11.97 -19.25 7.17
N ARG A 356 -12.58 -20.33 6.67
CA ARG A 356 -11.90 -21.61 6.33
C ARG A 356 -10.54 -21.36 5.64
N PRO A 357 -9.49 -22.14 5.96
CA PRO A 357 -8.27 -22.09 5.17
C PRO A 357 -8.63 -22.44 3.72
N VAL A 358 -8.23 -21.58 2.79
CA VAL A 358 -8.16 -21.97 1.38
C VAL A 358 -7.08 -23.05 1.34
N GLN A 359 -7.46 -24.28 0.98
CA GLN A 359 -6.49 -25.35 0.76
C GLN A 359 -5.42 -24.82 -0.22
N PRO A 360 -4.12 -25.08 0.03
CA PRO A 360 -3.11 -24.74 -0.95
C PRO A 360 -3.46 -25.43 -2.27
N ILE A 361 -3.65 -24.64 -3.32
CA ILE A 361 -3.79 -25.15 -4.68
C ILE A 361 -2.45 -25.79 -5.02
N GLY A 362 -2.43 -27.12 -5.17
CA GLY A 362 -1.24 -27.89 -5.54
C GLY A 362 -0.40 -28.34 -4.35
N GLN A 363 -0.92 -29.24 -3.52
CA GLN A 363 -0.09 -30.35 -3.06
C GLN A 363 -0.56 -31.57 -3.83
N GLU A 364 0.21 -31.94 -4.85
CA GLU A 364 0.22 -33.33 -5.30
C GLU A 364 0.36 -34.19 -4.05
N ARG A 365 -0.56 -35.14 -3.96
CA ARG A 365 -0.59 -36.19 -2.96
C ARG A 365 0.78 -36.87 -3.04
N ILE A 366 1.66 -36.59 -2.08
CA ILE A 366 2.86 -37.40 -1.90
C ILE A 366 2.29 -38.77 -1.50
N GLU A 367 2.21 -39.67 -2.48
CA GLU A 367 1.93 -41.06 -2.23
C GLU A 367 3.02 -41.60 -1.31
N ASP A 368 2.56 -42.19 -0.21
CA ASP A 368 3.37 -42.88 0.76
C ASP A 368 4.18 -43.99 0.05
N PRO A 369 5.52 -43.95 0.06
CA PRO A 369 6.36 -44.98 -0.55
C PRO A 369 6.15 -46.39 0.04
N ASP A 370 5.52 -46.48 1.22
CA ASP A 370 5.26 -47.76 1.90
C ASP A 370 3.98 -48.47 1.43
N SER A 371 3.19 -47.86 0.55
CA SER A 371 1.95 -48.45 0.02
C SER A 371 2.17 -49.49 -1.09
N VAL A 372 3.37 -49.58 -1.67
CA VAL A 372 3.69 -50.50 -2.80
C VAL A 372 4.29 -51.84 -2.35
N ARG A 373 4.65 -52.01 -1.06
CA ARG A 373 5.32 -53.23 -0.57
C ARG A 373 4.42 -54.37 -0.09
N ARG A 374 3.09 -54.26 -0.25
CA ARG A 374 2.14 -55.20 0.36
C ARG A 374 1.32 -56.07 -0.61
N LEU A 375 1.75 -56.19 -1.86
CA LEU A 375 1.13 -57.07 -2.84
C LEU A 375 2.17 -57.90 -3.60
N THR A 376 2.79 -58.87 -2.92
CA THR A 376 3.36 -60.06 -3.57
C THR A 376 2.80 -61.30 -2.86
N PRO A 377 1.96 -62.10 -3.53
CA PRO A 377 1.56 -63.40 -3.00
C PRO A 377 2.68 -64.41 -3.27
N THR A 378 3.22 -64.99 -2.20
CA THR A 378 4.06 -66.19 -2.28
C THR A 378 3.23 -67.41 -1.88
N GLY A 379 3.21 -68.42 -2.74
CA GLY A 379 3.04 -69.84 -2.38
C GLY A 379 1.62 -70.29 -2.09
#